data_AF-A0A6V7TSM9-F1
#
_entry.id   AF-A0A6V7TSM9-F1
#
_cell.length_a   1.000
_cell.length_b   1.000
_cell.length_c   1.000
_cell.angle_alpha   90.00
_cell.angle_beta   90.00
_cell.angle_gamma   90.00
#
_symmetry.space_group_name_H-M   'P 1'
#
loop_
_entity.id
_entity.type
_entity.pdbx_description
1 polymer ?
#
loop_
_entity_poly.entity_id
_entity_poly.type
_entity_poly.pdbx_seq_one_letter_code
_entity_poly.pdbx_strand_id
1 'polypeptide(L)'
;MINPCFLCGSSIRRSKLLTNIEDMERNHKQRRVQQDVARKQRELQMQIDPGNPHWEFLSMIRDYQSQLVYRPLRITDPVLDNRICVCVRKRPLSKKELIGKEVEVVTIPNKDRVIVHQLQTKVDLTKYVVNEQFKFDYTFNENSSNELVYKFSAHTISSNRQTRLEGAEINKSLLAVKECIRAMGRDEQHIPFCGSKL
;
A
#
# COMPACT_ATOMS: atom_id res chain seq x y z
N MET A 1 59.38 -40.21 -50.92
CA MET A 1 59.53 -39.42 -49.68
C MET A 1 58.26 -38.61 -49.50
N ILE A 2 57.58 -38.87 -48.38
CA ILE A 2 56.30 -38.29 -47.96
C ILE A 2 56.60 -36.97 -47.25
N ASN A 3 55.79 -35.93 -47.50
CA ASN A 3 55.63 -34.82 -46.55
C ASN A 3 54.15 -34.40 -46.50
N PRO A 4 53.44 -34.61 -45.38
CA PRO A 4 52.03 -34.29 -45.20
C PRO A 4 51.86 -33.13 -44.20
N CYS A 5 51.39 -31.95 -44.61
CA CYS A 5 51.13 -30.80 -43.72
C CYS A 5 50.50 -29.69 -44.59
N PHE A 6 49.39 -29.00 -44.33
CA PHE A 6 48.51 -28.84 -43.17
C PHE A 6 47.13 -28.45 -43.74
N LEU A 7 46.07 -29.20 -43.42
CA LEU A 7 44.70 -28.69 -43.50
C LEU A 7 44.51 -27.71 -42.35
N CYS A 8 44.84 -26.44 -42.54
CA CYS A 8 44.46 -25.39 -41.59
C CYS A 8 43.02 -24.96 -41.92
N GLY A 9 42.06 -25.43 -41.13
CA GLY A 9 40.66 -25.05 -41.23
C GLY A 9 40.50 -23.52 -41.14
N SER A 10 40.12 -22.91 -42.26
CA SER A 10 39.73 -21.51 -42.31
C SER A 10 38.43 -21.33 -41.54
N SER A 11 38.51 -20.89 -40.29
CA SER A 11 37.33 -20.41 -39.55
C SER A 11 36.75 -19.22 -40.31
N ILE A 12 35.62 -19.43 -40.99
CA ILE A 12 34.86 -18.36 -41.66
C ILE A 12 34.49 -17.34 -40.58
N ARG A 13 35.17 -16.18 -40.57
CA ARG A 13 34.81 -15.07 -39.68
C ARG A 13 33.47 -14.52 -40.16
N ARG A 14 32.42 -14.81 -39.40
CA ARG A 14 31.07 -14.28 -39.62
C ARG A 14 31.14 -12.75 -39.72
N SER A 15 30.55 -12.17 -40.76
CA SER A 15 30.51 -10.72 -40.98
C SER A 15 29.75 -10.02 -39.84
N LYS A 16 30.31 -8.92 -39.31
CA LYS A 16 29.68 -8.09 -38.26
C LYS A 16 28.26 -7.64 -38.64
N LEU A 17 28.00 -7.38 -39.93
CA LEU A 17 26.67 -7.01 -40.41
C LEU A 17 25.66 -8.17 -40.28
N LEU A 18 26.06 -9.38 -40.65
CA LEU A 18 25.21 -10.57 -40.52
C LEU A 18 24.90 -10.90 -39.05
N THR A 19 25.87 -10.69 -38.17
CA THR A 19 25.66 -10.88 -36.72
C THR A 19 24.66 -9.86 -36.17
N ASN A 20 24.79 -8.58 -36.55
CA ASN A 20 23.86 -7.52 -36.14
C ASN A 20 22.42 -7.76 -36.63
N ILE A 21 22.25 -8.27 -37.85
CA ILE A 21 20.92 -8.60 -38.40
C ILE A 21 20.28 -9.75 -37.62
N GLU A 22 21.03 -10.84 -37.37
CA GLU A 22 20.55 -11.97 -36.57
C GLU A 22 20.20 -11.57 -35.12
N ASP A 23 20.98 -10.69 -34.52
CA ASP A 23 20.73 -10.16 -33.17
C ASP A 23 19.47 -9.27 -33.14
N MET A 24 19.24 -8.47 -34.18
CA MET A 24 18.03 -7.66 -34.32
C MET A 24 16.77 -8.53 -34.47
N GLU A 25 16.84 -9.60 -35.26
CA GLU A 25 15.75 -10.57 -35.39
C GLU A 25 15.46 -11.33 -34.09
N ARG A 26 16.51 -11.73 -33.36
CA ARG A 26 16.37 -12.34 -32.03
C ARG A 26 15.71 -11.37 -31.06
N ASN A 27 16.14 -10.11 -31.03
CA ASN A 27 15.52 -9.07 -30.19
C ASN A 27 14.04 -8.84 -30.55
N HIS A 28 13.68 -8.81 -31.83
CA HIS A 28 12.28 -8.69 -32.25
C HIS A 28 11.43 -9.91 -31.86
N LYS A 29 11.96 -11.14 -32.01
CA LYS A 29 11.28 -12.36 -31.54
C LYS A 29 11.12 -12.35 -30.02
N GLN A 30 12.15 -11.93 -29.29
CA GLN A 30 12.14 -11.89 -27.83
C GLN A 30 11.15 -10.84 -27.30
N ARG A 31 11.05 -9.66 -27.94
CA ARG A 31 10.03 -8.65 -27.61
C ARG A 31 8.61 -9.17 -27.82
N ARG A 32 8.35 -9.93 -28.89
CA ARG A 32 7.04 -10.57 -29.13
C ARG A 32 6.69 -11.58 -28.04
N VAL A 33 7.63 -12.47 -27.71
CA VAL A 33 7.43 -13.44 -26.62
C VAL A 33 7.18 -12.74 -25.28
N GLN A 34 7.95 -11.69 -24.96
CA GLN A 34 7.75 -10.90 -23.74
C GLN A 34 6.39 -10.21 -23.71
N GLN A 35 5.92 -9.66 -24.83
CA GLN A 35 4.58 -9.08 -24.92
C GLN A 35 3.47 -10.13 -24.74
N ASP A 36 3.61 -11.31 -25.36
CA ASP A 36 2.63 -12.38 -25.19
C ASP A 36 2.58 -12.92 -23.76
N VAL A 37 3.74 -13.05 -23.10
CA VAL A 37 3.83 -13.44 -21.68
C VAL A 37 3.19 -12.37 -20.80
N ALA A 38 3.52 -11.09 -21.01
CA ALA A 38 2.95 -9.99 -20.24
C ALA A 38 1.43 -9.88 -20.42
N ARG A 39 0.92 -10.10 -21.64
CA ARG A 39 -0.52 -10.14 -21.92
C ARG A 39 -1.19 -11.29 -21.16
N LYS A 40 -0.66 -12.51 -21.24
CA LYS A 40 -1.21 -13.67 -20.51
C LYS A 40 -1.16 -13.47 -19.00
N GLN A 41 -0.07 -12.91 -18.47
CA GLN A 41 0.06 -12.63 -17.05
C GLN A 41 -0.96 -11.57 -16.58
N ARG A 42 -1.17 -10.53 -17.40
CA ARG A 42 -2.22 -9.52 -17.17
C ARG A 42 -3.62 -10.15 -17.20
N GLU A 43 -3.91 -11.02 -18.16
CA GLU A 43 -5.19 -11.73 -18.25
C GLU A 43 -5.45 -12.58 -16.99
N LEU A 44 -4.43 -13.29 -16.49
CA LEU A 44 -4.51 -14.04 -15.24
C LEU A 44 -4.76 -13.14 -14.03
N GLN A 45 -4.11 -11.97 -13.95
CA GLN A 45 -4.35 -11.00 -12.87
C GLN A 45 -5.77 -10.42 -12.93
N MET A 46 -6.30 -10.15 -14.12
CA MET A 46 -7.67 -9.67 -14.30
C MET A 46 -8.73 -10.70 -13.87
N GLN A 47 -8.42 -11.99 -13.92
CA GLN A 47 -9.34 -13.05 -13.45
C GLN A 47 -9.50 -13.09 -11.93
N ILE A 48 -8.57 -12.51 -11.16
CA ILE A 48 -8.65 -12.49 -9.69
C ILE A 48 -9.80 -11.59 -9.22
N ASP A 49 -10.00 -10.43 -9.88
CA ASP A 49 -11.07 -9.48 -9.58
C ASP A 49 -11.96 -9.22 -10.80
N PRO A 50 -12.84 -10.17 -11.17
CA PRO A 50 -13.67 -10.03 -12.36
C PRO A 50 -14.60 -8.81 -12.22
N GLY A 51 -14.51 -7.91 -13.19
CA GLY A 51 -15.35 -6.72 -13.28
C GLY A 51 -15.09 -5.65 -12.22
N ASN A 52 -13.94 -5.65 -11.53
CA ASN A 52 -13.52 -4.50 -10.72
C ASN A 52 -12.69 -3.51 -11.59
N PRO A 53 -13.11 -2.26 -11.79
CA PRO A 53 -12.32 -1.28 -12.54
C PRO A 53 -10.96 -0.94 -11.89
N HIS A 54 -10.79 -1.22 -10.61
CA HIS A 54 -9.58 -0.96 -9.85
C HIS A 54 -8.65 -2.17 -9.69
N TRP A 55 -8.89 -3.26 -10.43
CA TRP A 55 -8.13 -4.51 -10.34
C TRP A 55 -6.60 -4.31 -10.45
N GLU A 56 -6.15 -3.36 -11.28
CA GLU A 56 -4.71 -3.12 -11.50
C GLU A 56 -4.05 -2.54 -10.23
N PHE A 57 -4.71 -1.61 -9.55
CA PHE A 57 -4.24 -1.09 -8.26
C PHE A 57 -4.30 -2.16 -7.17
N LEU A 58 -5.36 -2.97 -7.15
CA LEU A 58 -5.48 -4.08 -6.20
C LEU A 58 -4.35 -5.10 -6.37
N SER A 59 -3.99 -5.44 -7.62
CA SER A 59 -2.86 -6.32 -7.90
C SER A 59 -1.56 -5.73 -7.36
N MET A 60 -1.27 -4.46 -7.65
CA MET A 60 -0.07 -3.77 -7.15
C MET A 60 0.00 -3.75 -5.62
N ILE A 61 -1.13 -3.49 -4.96
CA ILE A 61 -1.21 -3.49 -3.50
C ILE A 61 -1.00 -4.89 -2.93
N ARG A 62 -1.61 -5.94 -3.50
CA ARG A 62 -1.41 -7.33 -3.06
C ARG A 62 0.03 -7.77 -3.22
N ASP A 63 0.65 -7.45 -4.35
CA ASP A 63 2.06 -7.75 -4.61
C ASP A 63 2.96 -7.08 -3.56
N TYR A 64 2.70 -5.81 -3.22
CA TYR A 64 3.40 -5.11 -2.14
C TYR A 64 3.14 -5.75 -0.77
N GLN A 65 1.88 -6.06 -0.45
CA GLN A 65 1.48 -6.68 0.82
C GLN A 65 2.13 -8.05 1.04
N SER A 66 2.34 -8.83 -0.03
CA SER A 66 2.98 -10.16 0.04
C SER A 66 4.45 -10.10 0.49
N GLN A 67 5.10 -8.95 0.32
CA GLN A 67 6.49 -8.71 0.69
C GLN A 67 6.66 -8.25 2.15
N LEU A 68 5.56 -7.90 2.82
CA LEU A 68 5.57 -7.38 4.19
C LEU A 68 5.63 -8.50 5.24
N VAL A 69 6.37 -8.25 6.32
CA VAL A 69 6.36 -9.10 7.52
C VAL A 69 5.32 -8.58 8.49
N TYR A 70 4.28 -9.38 8.77
CA TYR A 70 3.20 -8.99 9.67
C TYR A 70 3.53 -9.36 11.13
N ARG A 71 3.57 -8.36 12.00
CA ARG A 71 3.73 -8.49 13.47
C ARG A 71 2.73 -7.56 14.18
N PRO A 72 1.43 -7.91 14.17
CA PRO A 72 0.39 -7.08 14.76
C PRO A 72 0.54 -6.96 16.28
N LEU A 73 0.02 -5.87 16.85
CA LEU A 73 -0.03 -5.63 18.30
C LEU A 73 -0.86 -6.71 19.00
N ARG A 74 -0.32 -7.25 20.09
CA ARG A 74 -0.97 -8.28 20.91
C ARG A 74 -1.32 -7.73 22.26
N ILE A 75 -2.35 -8.30 22.89
CA ILE A 75 -2.74 -7.91 24.25
C ILE A 75 -1.63 -8.17 25.28
N THR A 76 -0.72 -9.11 25.02
CA THR A 76 0.41 -9.43 25.90
C THR A 76 1.56 -8.43 25.81
N ASP A 77 1.57 -7.55 24.81
CA ASP A 77 2.63 -6.57 24.66
C ASP A 77 2.64 -5.56 25.83
N PRO A 78 3.83 -5.09 26.25
CA PRO A 78 3.92 -4.10 27.32
C PRO A 78 3.37 -2.75 26.86
N VAL A 79 2.70 -2.06 27.79
CA VAL A 79 2.21 -0.70 27.57
C VAL A 79 3.34 0.28 27.90
N LEU A 80 3.76 1.05 26.91
CA LEU A 80 4.67 2.18 27.02
C LEU A 80 4.00 3.34 27.78
N ASP A 81 4.74 3.92 28.72
CA ASP A 81 4.33 5.10 29.48
C ASP A 81 4.86 6.37 28.80
N ASN A 82 4.06 6.91 27.87
CA ASN A 82 4.35 8.15 27.17
C ASN A 82 3.40 9.26 27.65
N ARG A 83 3.92 10.48 27.86
CA ARG A 83 3.12 11.65 28.28
C ARG A 83 1.95 11.95 27.33
N ILE A 84 2.17 11.74 26.03
CA ILE A 84 1.15 11.81 24.99
C ILE A 84 1.26 10.50 24.21
N CYS A 85 0.13 9.82 24.01
CA CYS A 85 0.07 8.58 23.26
C CYS A 85 -0.80 8.80 22.02
N VAL A 86 -0.19 8.65 20.84
CA VAL A 86 -0.85 8.80 19.54
C VAL A 86 -1.09 7.42 18.95
N CYS A 87 -2.37 7.03 18.90
CA CYS A 87 -2.78 5.74 18.39
C CYS A 87 -3.63 5.87 17.13
N VAL A 88 -3.51 4.92 16.20
CA VAL A 88 -4.31 4.85 14.98
C VAL A 88 -5.06 3.53 14.93
N ARG A 89 -6.36 3.56 14.65
CA ARG A 89 -7.19 2.35 14.44
C ARG A 89 -7.72 2.31 13.02
N LYS A 90 -7.36 1.28 12.27
CA LYS A 90 -7.99 0.97 10.98
C LYS A 90 -9.36 0.35 11.24
N ARG A 91 -10.37 0.86 10.54
CA ARG A 91 -11.69 0.25 10.47
C ARG A 91 -11.75 -0.77 9.33
N PRO A 92 -12.50 -1.86 9.46
CA PRO A 92 -12.87 -2.70 8.32
C PRO A 92 -13.68 -1.89 7.28
N LEU A 93 -13.66 -2.35 6.03
CA LEU A 93 -14.58 -1.85 5.01
C LEU A 93 -16.03 -2.16 5.41
N SER A 94 -16.91 -1.21 5.13
CA SER A 94 -18.35 -1.35 5.30
C SER A 94 -18.95 -2.22 4.20
N LYS A 95 -20.17 -2.74 4.43
CA LYS A 95 -20.89 -3.53 3.43
C LYS A 95 -21.11 -2.76 2.11
N LYS A 96 -21.35 -1.45 2.19
CA LYS A 96 -21.55 -0.60 1.00
C LYS A 96 -20.26 -0.48 0.19
N GLU A 97 -19.14 -0.26 0.86
CA GLU A 97 -17.81 -0.15 0.24
C GLU A 97 -17.41 -1.50 -0.40
N LEU A 98 -17.74 -2.62 0.25
CA LEU A 98 -17.50 -3.96 -0.28
C LEU A 98 -18.35 -4.26 -1.54
N ILE A 99 -19.64 -3.90 -1.51
CA ILE A 99 -20.54 -4.03 -2.68
C ILE A 99 -20.05 -3.13 -3.82
N GLY A 100 -19.58 -1.93 -3.51
CA GLY A 100 -18.97 -1.00 -4.47
C GLY A 100 -17.60 -1.44 -4.97
N LYS A 101 -17.04 -2.54 -4.43
CA LYS A 101 -15.69 -3.03 -4.72
C LYS A 101 -14.61 -1.95 -4.55
N GLU A 102 -14.77 -1.10 -3.54
CA GLU A 102 -13.81 -0.05 -3.22
C GLU A 102 -12.44 -0.63 -2.84
N VAL A 103 -11.38 0.12 -3.17
CA VAL A 103 -10.00 -0.32 -2.92
C VAL A 103 -9.62 -0.06 -1.47
N GLU A 104 -9.14 -1.09 -0.81
CA GLU A 104 -8.54 -0.94 0.51
C GLU A 104 -7.12 -0.37 0.42
N VAL A 105 -6.97 0.91 0.76
CA VAL A 105 -5.71 1.65 0.59
C VAL A 105 -4.85 1.74 1.85
N VAL A 106 -5.24 1.11 2.97
CA VAL A 106 -4.50 1.19 4.24
C VAL A 106 -4.08 -0.20 4.71
N THR A 107 -2.78 -0.40 4.93
CA THR A 107 -2.23 -1.64 5.47
C THR A 107 -1.49 -1.38 6.78
N ILE A 108 -1.74 -2.23 7.77
CA ILE A 108 -1.05 -2.17 9.07
C ILE A 108 -0.24 -3.45 9.23
N PRO A 109 1.07 -3.43 8.93
CA PRO A 109 1.92 -4.60 9.07
C PRO A 109 2.31 -4.87 10.52
N ASN A 110 2.59 -3.81 11.29
CA ASN A 110 3.20 -3.88 12.61
C ASN A 110 2.36 -3.13 13.65
N LYS A 111 2.83 -3.13 14.91
CA LYS A 111 2.19 -2.43 16.03
C LYS A 111 2.41 -0.91 16.07
N ASP A 112 3.34 -0.37 15.29
CA ASP A 112 3.76 1.04 15.33
C ASP A 112 3.76 1.70 13.95
N ARG A 113 3.34 0.99 12.89
CA ARG A 113 3.43 1.48 11.50
C ARG A 113 2.11 1.30 10.76
N VAL A 114 1.71 2.36 10.07
CA VAL A 114 0.62 2.36 9.09
C VAL A 114 1.20 2.68 7.72
N ILE A 115 0.77 1.94 6.71
CA ILE A 115 1.11 2.18 5.32
C ILE A 115 -0.14 2.65 4.58
N VAL A 116 -0.05 3.80 3.93
CA VAL A 116 -1.09 4.35 3.07
C VAL A 116 -0.66 4.19 1.61
N HIS A 117 -1.49 3.52 0.83
CA HIS A 117 -1.29 3.26 -0.58
C HIS A 117 -1.98 4.35 -1.40
N GLN A 118 -1.23 5.35 -1.82
CA GLN A 118 -1.76 6.41 -2.67
C GLN A 118 -1.85 5.92 -4.11
N LEU A 119 -3.08 5.80 -4.61
CA LEU A 119 -3.37 5.41 -5.99
C LEU A 119 -3.13 6.62 -6.90
N GLN A 120 -2.13 6.52 -7.77
CA GLN A 120 -1.74 7.60 -8.67
C GLN A 120 -1.81 7.15 -10.14
N THR A 121 -2.05 8.10 -11.02
CA THR A 121 -2.04 7.89 -12.48
C THR A 121 -1.18 8.96 -13.12
N LYS A 122 -0.20 8.52 -13.91
CA LYS A 122 0.67 9.43 -14.66
C LYS A 122 -0.09 10.07 -15.82
N VAL A 123 0.52 11.08 -16.45
CA VAL A 123 -0.01 11.74 -17.66
C VAL A 123 -0.20 10.75 -18.81
N ASP A 124 0.66 9.73 -18.91
CA ASP A 124 0.58 8.66 -19.92
C ASP A 124 -0.45 7.57 -19.57
N LEU A 125 -1.31 7.80 -18.58
CA LEU A 125 -2.31 6.87 -18.04
C LEU A 125 -1.73 5.63 -17.34
N THR A 126 -0.41 5.56 -17.16
CA THR A 126 0.22 4.49 -16.37
C THR A 126 -0.19 4.62 -14.90
N LYS A 127 -0.85 3.58 -14.38
CA LYS A 127 -1.21 3.48 -12.96
C LYS A 127 0.01 3.09 -12.13
N TYR A 128 0.14 3.69 -10.95
CA TYR A 128 1.17 3.32 -9.98
C TYR A 128 0.67 3.58 -8.56
N VAL A 129 1.25 2.87 -7.60
CA VAL A 129 0.93 3.04 -6.18
C VAL A 129 2.15 3.63 -5.49
N VAL A 130 1.95 4.70 -4.72
CA VAL A 130 2.97 5.26 -3.82
C VAL A 130 2.65 4.81 -2.40
N ASN A 131 3.56 4.09 -1.77
CA ASN A 131 3.37 3.54 -0.43
C ASN A 131 4.04 4.46 0.60
N GLU A 132 3.25 5.24 1.32
CA GLU A 132 3.76 6.11 2.38
C GLU A 132 3.66 5.42 3.74
N GLN A 133 4.72 5.48 4.53
CA GLN A 133 4.77 4.85 5.85
C GLN A 133 4.73 5.91 6.95
N PHE A 134 3.81 5.74 7.88
CA PHE A 134 3.66 6.61 9.05
C PHE A 134 3.90 5.79 10.31
N LYS A 135 4.66 6.38 11.25
CA LYS A 135 4.99 5.76 12.53
C LYS A 135 4.17 6.40 13.65
N PHE A 136 3.61 5.57 14.53
CA PHE A 136 2.78 5.96 15.67
C PHE A 136 3.16 5.15 16.91
N ASP A 137 2.62 5.51 18.08
CA ASP A 137 2.88 4.74 19.32
C ASP A 137 2.22 3.37 19.25
N TYR A 138 0.94 3.33 18.83
CA TYR A 138 0.21 2.10 18.60
C TYR A 138 -0.67 2.16 17.36
N THR A 139 -0.69 1.07 16.60
CA THR A 139 -1.52 0.90 15.41
C THR A 139 -2.36 -0.36 15.54
N PHE A 140 -3.66 -0.19 15.41
CA PHE A 140 -4.65 -1.26 15.53
C PHE A 140 -5.20 -1.62 14.16
N ASN A 141 -5.15 -2.90 13.82
CA ASN A 141 -5.71 -3.43 12.59
C ASN A 141 -7.26 -3.52 12.65
N GLU A 142 -7.86 -3.92 11.55
CA GLU A 142 -9.32 -4.08 11.41
C GLU A 142 -9.91 -5.14 12.37
N ASN A 143 -9.10 -6.12 12.77
CA ASN A 143 -9.48 -7.21 13.66
C ASN A 143 -9.23 -6.91 15.14
N SER A 144 -8.76 -5.70 15.47
CA SER A 144 -8.45 -5.33 16.84
C SER A 144 -9.72 -5.15 17.68
N SER A 145 -9.80 -5.85 18.80
CA SER A 145 -10.91 -5.75 19.76
C SER A 145 -10.90 -4.39 20.47
N ASN A 146 -12.07 -3.96 20.93
CA ASN A 146 -12.18 -2.73 21.72
C ASN A 146 -11.37 -2.81 23.01
N GLU A 147 -11.30 -3.98 23.65
CA GLU A 147 -10.50 -4.22 24.85
C GLU A 147 -9.01 -3.93 24.61
N LEU A 148 -8.46 -4.44 23.50
CA LEU A 148 -7.08 -4.20 23.12
C LEU A 148 -6.84 -2.70 22.89
N VAL A 149 -7.76 -2.03 22.18
CA VAL A 149 -7.67 -0.58 21.97
C VAL A 149 -7.66 0.17 23.30
N TYR A 150 -8.59 -0.12 24.21
CA TYR A 150 -8.66 0.54 25.52
C TYR A 150 -7.42 0.29 26.38
N LYS A 151 -6.86 -0.91 26.35
CA LYS A 151 -5.64 -1.25 27.10
C LYS A 151 -4.46 -0.36 26.69
N PHE A 152 -4.24 -0.15 25.39
CA PHE A 152 -3.09 0.61 24.92
C PHE A 152 -3.35 2.12 24.79
N SER A 153 -4.61 2.56 24.66
CA SER A 153 -4.94 3.98 24.51
C SER A 153 -5.35 4.67 25.82
N ALA A 154 -6.09 3.99 26.71
CA ALA A 154 -6.74 4.62 27.86
C ALA A 154 -6.07 4.26 29.20
N HIS A 155 -5.35 3.15 29.27
CA HIS A 155 -4.73 2.70 30.51
C HIS A 155 -3.64 3.66 31.00
N THR A 156 -2.85 4.24 30.09
CA THR A 156 -1.87 5.30 30.40
C THR A 156 -2.51 6.57 30.95
N ILE A 157 -3.73 6.92 30.50
CA ILE A 157 -4.44 8.13 30.93
C ILE A 157 -5.16 7.94 32.28
N SER A 158 -5.40 6.70 32.70
CA SER A 158 -6.14 6.39 33.93
C SER A 158 -5.43 6.82 35.21
N SER A 159 -4.11 7.05 35.14
CA SER A 159 -3.28 7.44 36.29
C SER A 159 -3.43 8.92 36.68
N ASN A 160 -3.82 9.81 35.76
CA ASN A 160 -3.90 11.25 36.02
C ASN A 160 -5.21 11.88 35.50
N ARG A 161 -6.09 12.28 36.43
CA ARG A 161 -7.39 12.92 36.16
C ARG A 161 -7.27 14.17 35.29
N GLN A 162 -6.20 14.95 35.45
CA GLN A 162 -5.97 16.19 34.71
C GLN A 162 -5.72 15.89 33.22
N THR A 163 -4.85 14.93 32.92
CA THR A 163 -4.53 14.49 31.56
C THR A 163 -5.75 13.91 30.82
N ARG A 164 -6.68 13.27 31.55
CA ARG A 164 -7.95 12.78 30.97
C ARG A 164 -8.85 13.92 30.48
N LEU A 165 -8.96 14.99 31.27
CA LEU A 165 -9.76 16.16 30.91
C LEU A 165 -9.14 16.91 29.73
N GLU A 166 -7.82 17.10 29.75
CA GLU A 166 -7.07 17.71 28.63
C GLU A 166 -7.19 16.88 27.34
N GLY A 167 -7.03 15.56 27.42
CA GLY A 167 -7.21 14.66 26.28
C GLY A 167 -8.63 14.67 25.72
N ALA A 168 -9.65 14.81 26.57
CA ALA A 168 -11.05 14.93 26.13
C ALA A 168 -11.29 16.22 25.34
N GLU A 169 -10.74 17.36 25.78
CA GLU A 169 -10.86 18.63 25.05
C GLU A 169 -10.06 18.60 23.73
N ILE A 170 -8.87 17.98 23.70
CA ILE A 170 -8.10 17.78 22.44
C ILE A 170 -8.90 16.95 21.44
N ASN A 171 -9.48 15.82 21.88
CA ASN A 171 -10.29 14.97 21.02
C ASN A 171 -11.55 15.68 20.49
N LYS A 172 -12.12 16.59 21.30
CA LYS A 172 -13.24 17.43 20.90
C LYS A 172 -12.85 18.42 19.80
N SER A 173 -11.67 19.04 19.90
CA SER A 173 -11.11 19.89 18.84
C SER A 173 -10.81 19.09 17.57
N LEU A 174 -10.24 17.88 17.69
CA LEU A 174 -10.00 16.99 16.54
C LEU A 174 -11.29 16.58 15.83
N LEU A 175 -12.36 16.33 16.58
CA LEU A 175 -13.66 16.03 16.00
C LEU A 175 -14.24 17.23 15.23
N ALA A 176 -14.04 18.45 15.75
CA ALA A 176 -14.40 19.68 15.04
C ALA A 176 -13.65 19.79 13.70
N VAL A 177 -12.33 19.60 13.72
CA VAL A 177 -11.47 19.65 12.53
C VAL A 177 -11.89 18.61 11.49
N LYS A 178 -12.21 17.38 11.94
CA LYS A 178 -12.71 16.33 11.05
C LYS A 178 -13.99 16.76 10.33
N GLU A 179 -14.94 17.36 11.03
CA GLU A 179 -16.18 17.83 10.41
C GLU A 179 -15.94 19.03 9.49
N CYS A 180 -15.01 19.93 9.83
CA CYS A 180 -14.54 21.00 8.94
C CYS A 180 -14.00 20.46 7.61
N ILE A 181 -13.11 19.48 7.67
CA ILE A 181 -12.56 18.84 6.47
C ILE A 181 -13.66 18.15 5.65
N ARG A 182 -14.59 17.49 6.31
CA ARG A 182 -15.70 16.79 5.64
C ARG A 182 -16.70 17.75 4.98
N ALA A 183 -16.90 18.93 5.53
CA ALA A 183 -17.72 19.98 4.93
C ALA A 183 -17.01 20.67 3.75
N MET A 184 -15.70 20.92 3.86
CA MET A 184 -14.89 21.40 2.73
C MET A 184 -14.97 20.42 1.55
N GLY A 185 -14.93 19.11 1.80
CA GLY A 185 -15.12 18.10 0.75
C GLY A 185 -16.53 18.04 0.15
N ARG A 186 -17.52 18.71 0.76
CA ARG A 186 -18.92 18.78 0.28
C ARG A 186 -19.33 20.19 -0.16
N ASP A 187 -18.40 21.15 -0.16
CA ASP A 187 -18.62 22.56 -0.46
C ASP A 187 -19.73 23.21 0.42
N GLU A 188 -19.89 22.72 1.66
CA GLU A 188 -20.84 23.27 2.63
C GLU A 188 -20.28 24.56 3.27
N GLN A 189 -21.02 25.67 3.19
CA GLN A 189 -20.58 26.99 3.72
C GLN A 189 -20.60 27.10 5.25
N HIS A 190 -21.37 26.26 5.96
CA HIS A 190 -21.52 26.33 7.40
C HIS A 190 -21.68 24.95 8.02
N ILE A 191 -21.03 24.74 9.16
CA ILE A 191 -21.03 23.48 9.90
C ILE A 191 -21.46 23.80 11.33
N PRO A 192 -22.64 23.36 11.77
CA PRO A 192 -23.05 23.56 13.15
C PRO A 192 -22.18 22.69 14.07
N PHE A 193 -21.22 23.31 14.78
CA PHE A 193 -20.44 22.62 15.79
C PHE A 193 -21.12 22.74 17.16
N CYS A 194 -21.84 21.69 17.58
CA CYS A 194 -22.54 21.62 18.87
C CYS A 194 -21.60 21.55 20.12
N GLY A 195 -20.30 21.77 19.96
CA GLY A 195 -19.31 21.67 21.05
C GLY A 195 -18.77 23.00 21.56
N SER A 196 -19.13 24.14 20.97
CA SER A 196 -18.64 25.44 21.46
C SER A 196 -19.23 25.70 22.85
N LYS A 197 -18.38 25.73 23.89
CA LYS A 197 -18.78 26.33 25.16
C LYS A 197 -18.75 27.84 24.95
N LEU A 198 -19.90 28.49 25.15
CA LEU A 198 -19.98 29.93 25.34
C LEU A 198 -19.20 30.34 26.60
#